data_AF-I8RDS6-F1
#
_entry.id   AF-I8RDS6-F1
#
_cell.length_a   1.000
_cell.length_b   1.000
_cell.length_c   1.000
_cell.angle_alpha   90.00
_cell.angle_beta   90.00
_cell.angle_gamma   90.00
#
_symmetry.space_group_name_H-M   'P 1'
#
loop_
_entity.id
_entity.type
_entity.pdbx_description
1 polymer ?
#
loop_
_entity_poly.entity_id
_entity_poly.type
_entity_poly.pdbx_seq_one_letter_code
_entity_poly.pdbx_strand_id
1 'polypeptide(L)'
;MSNAGCIFLPIHATAINISMEGILLQVEQPLEIHSQVRLCLSKELGHIDLAANVTWQQYNNFGCEFVDMAEEIRAVLDHVIYRHSQFGRLESLDIGY
;
A
#
# COMPACT_ATOMS: atom_id res chain seq x y z
N MET A 1 35.36 -2.33 -3.12
CA MET A 1 34.31 -1.40 -2.63
C MET A 1 32.99 -2.00 -3.07
N SER A 2 32.42 -2.88 -2.25
CA SER A 2 31.15 -3.55 -2.56
C SER A 2 30.02 -2.65 -2.09
N ASN A 3 29.34 -1.99 -3.03
CA ASN A 3 28.00 -1.47 -2.79
C ASN A 3 27.10 -2.68 -2.57
N ALA A 4 26.81 -2.99 -1.30
CA ALA A 4 25.67 -3.84 -0.96
C ALA A 4 24.41 -3.06 -1.33
N GLY A 5 23.99 -3.15 -2.59
CA GLY A 5 22.63 -2.80 -2.96
C GLY A 5 21.72 -3.75 -2.23
N CYS A 6 21.08 -3.27 -1.15
CA CYS A 6 20.04 -4.01 -0.48
C CYS A 6 18.94 -4.30 -1.52
N ILE A 7 18.86 -5.54 -1.97
CA ILE A 7 17.74 -6.05 -2.76
C ILE A 7 16.62 -6.27 -1.74
N PHE A 8 15.87 -5.21 -1.41
CA PHE A 8 14.63 -5.37 -0.67
C PHE A 8 13.65 -6.08 -1.60
N LEU A 9 13.42 -7.37 -1.34
CA LEU A 9 12.41 -8.13 -2.08
C LEU A 9 11.05 -7.55 -1.74
N PRO A 10 10.20 -7.25 -2.75
CA PRO A 10 8.86 -6.75 -2.50
C PRO A 10 8.09 -7.78 -1.66
N ILE A 11 7.50 -7.32 -0.56
CA ILE A 11 6.53 -8.08 0.22
C ILE A 11 5.23 -8.08 -0.57
N HIS A 12 4.77 -9.26 -0.98
CA HIS A 12 3.45 -9.37 -1.60
C HIS A 12 2.37 -9.19 -0.54
N ALA A 13 1.43 -8.30 -0.82
CA ALA A 13 0.30 -7.97 0.03
C ALA A 13 -0.99 -7.98 -0.77
N THR A 14 -2.11 -8.22 -0.11
CA THR A 14 -3.44 -8.06 -0.70
C THR A 14 -4.11 -6.85 -0.08
N ALA A 15 -4.57 -5.87 -0.87
CA ALA A 15 -5.44 -4.84 -0.32
C ALA A 15 -6.80 -5.46 -0.03
N ILE A 16 -7.25 -5.36 1.21
CA ILE A 16 -8.59 -5.79 1.64
C ILE A 16 -9.55 -4.60 1.63
N ASN A 17 -9.05 -3.38 1.78
CA ASN A 17 -9.85 -2.17 1.65
C ASN A 17 -8.95 -0.97 1.42
N ILE A 18 -9.46 0.07 0.77
CA ILE A 18 -8.75 1.32 0.50
C ILE A 18 -9.71 2.51 0.64
N SER A 19 -9.23 3.57 1.29
CA SER A 19 -9.91 4.85 1.43
C SER A 19 -8.97 5.99 1.06
N MET A 20 -9.41 7.23 1.17
CA MET A 20 -8.57 8.40 0.89
C MET A 20 -7.49 8.62 1.95
N GLU A 21 -7.67 8.05 3.13
CA GLU A 21 -6.82 8.22 4.31
C GLU A 21 -5.86 7.05 4.49
N GLY A 22 -6.21 5.85 4.00
CA GLY A 22 -5.40 4.67 4.23
C GLY A 22 -5.84 3.43 3.49
N ILE A 23 -5.18 2.33 3.83
CA ILE A 23 -5.34 1.03 3.20
C ILE A 23 -5.24 -0.08 4.24
N LEU A 24 -6.12 -1.06 4.13
CA LEU A 24 -6.07 -2.29 4.89
C LEU A 24 -5.40 -3.35 4.04
N LEU A 25 -4.27 -3.87 4.51
CA LEU A 25 -3.46 -4.87 3.82
C LEU A 25 -3.56 -6.20 4.55
N GLN A 26 -3.58 -7.30 3.81
CA GLN A 26 -3.32 -8.63 4.32
C GLN A 26 -1.94 -9.08 3.81
N VAL A 27 -1.06 -9.43 4.74
CA VAL A 27 0.35 -9.75 4.47
C VAL A 27 0.74 -11.00 5.25
N GLU A 28 1.42 -11.96 4.60
CA GLU A 28 1.93 -13.15 5.28
C GLU A 28 3.17 -12.86 6.13
N GLN A 29 3.99 -11.91 5.69
CA GLN A 29 5.15 -11.43 6.42
C GLN A 29 4.75 -10.35 7.44
N PRO A 30 5.34 -10.35 8.64
CA PRO A 30 5.06 -9.32 9.63
C PRO A 30 5.59 -7.96 9.17
N LEU A 31 4.77 -6.92 9.33
CA LEU A 31 5.18 -5.51 9.24
C LEU A 31 5.38 -4.93 10.64
N GLU A 32 6.31 -4.00 10.79
CA GLU A 32 6.56 -3.33 12.06
C GLU A 32 5.52 -2.21 12.30
N ILE A 33 4.84 -2.23 13.45
CA ILE A 33 3.92 -1.17 13.84
C ILE A 33 4.69 0.14 14.04
N HIS A 34 4.10 1.25 13.61
CA HIS A 34 4.70 2.59 13.57
C HIS A 34 5.86 2.75 12.59
N SER A 35 6.14 1.74 11.75
CA SER A 35 7.06 1.90 10.63
C SER A 35 6.39 2.57 9.44
N GLN A 36 7.19 3.27 8.65
CA GLN A 36 6.79 3.77 7.34
C GLN A 36 7.15 2.71 6.29
N VAL A 37 6.22 2.42 5.40
CA VAL A 37 6.39 1.50 4.27
C VAL A 37 6.08 2.22 2.96
N ARG A 38 6.64 1.72 1.86
CA ARG A 38 6.28 2.14 0.51
C ARG A 38 5.35 1.10 -0.11
N LEU A 39 4.24 1.57 -0.64
CA LEU A 39 3.23 0.75 -1.29
C LEU A 39 3.26 1.04 -2.78
N CYS A 40 3.52 0.02 -3.58
CA CYS A 40 3.39 0.07 -5.03
C CYS A 40 2.03 -0.54 -5.40
N LEU A 41 1.06 0.31 -5.73
CA LEU A 41 -0.22 -0.15 -6.24
C LEU A 41 -0.02 -0.76 -7.65
N SER A 42 -0.82 -1.78 -7.96
CA SER A 42 -0.77 -2.46 -9.27
C SER A 42 -1.08 -1.50 -10.43
N LYS A 43 -0.78 -1.93 -11.66
CA LYS A 43 -1.12 -1.16 -12.88
C LYS A 43 -2.61 -0.89 -13.04
N GLU A 44 -3.45 -1.79 -12.56
CA GLU A 44 -4.91 -1.65 -12.58
C GLU A 44 -5.38 -0.49 -11.68
N LEU A 45 -4.61 -0.22 -10.62
CA LEU A 45 -4.73 0.89 -9.70
C LEU A 45 -3.89 2.12 -10.11
N GLY A 46 -3.39 2.17 -11.35
CA GLY A 46 -2.66 3.31 -11.89
C GLY A 46 -1.14 3.30 -11.64
N HIS A 47 -0.58 2.22 -11.10
CA HIS A 47 0.85 2.07 -10.80
C HIS A 47 1.38 3.24 -9.95
N ILE A 48 0.79 3.37 -8.75
CA ILE A 48 1.03 4.49 -7.85
C ILE A 48 1.97 4.04 -6.74
N ASP A 49 3.00 4.85 -6.48
CA ASP A 49 3.88 4.68 -5.33
C ASP A 49 3.45 5.62 -4.19
N LEU A 50 3.18 5.05 -3.02
CA LEU A 50 2.68 5.78 -1.86
C LEU A 50 3.53 5.47 -0.63
N ALA A 51 3.76 6.47 0.22
CA ALA A 51 4.23 6.22 1.58
C ALA A 51 3.05 6.02 2.52
N ALA A 52 3.16 5.06 3.43
CA ALA A 52 2.14 4.83 4.47
C ALA A 52 2.77 4.43 5.79
N ASN A 53 2.17 4.83 6.91
CA ASN A 53 2.56 4.40 8.23
C ASN A 53 1.70 3.21 8.67
N VAL A 54 2.31 2.15 9.17
CA VAL A 54 1.59 1.02 9.77
C VAL A 54 1.07 1.46 11.14
N THR A 55 -0.23 1.65 11.28
CA THR A 55 -0.84 2.20 12.52
C THR A 55 -1.54 1.13 13.34
N TRP A 56 -1.88 -0.01 12.73
CA TRP A 56 -2.65 -1.06 13.39
C TRP A 56 -2.33 -2.45 12.82
N GLN A 57 -2.44 -3.48 13.65
CA GLN A 57 -2.33 -4.88 13.25
C GLN A 57 -3.34 -5.75 13.98
N GLN A 58 -3.89 -6.72 13.26
CA GLN A 58 -4.62 -7.85 13.82
C GLN A 58 -4.36 -9.10 12.97
N TYR A 59 -3.67 -10.08 13.55
CA TYR A 59 -3.15 -11.26 12.83
C TYR A 59 -2.29 -10.82 11.63
N ASN A 60 -2.70 -11.19 10.42
CA ASN A 60 -2.03 -10.88 9.16
C ASN A 60 -2.61 -9.63 8.49
N ASN A 61 -3.53 -8.92 9.14
CA ASN A 61 -4.12 -7.69 8.63
C ASN A 61 -3.43 -6.48 9.25
N PHE A 62 -3.10 -5.50 8.40
CA PHE A 62 -2.37 -4.30 8.76
C PHE A 62 -3.11 -3.07 8.24
N GLY A 63 -3.41 -2.15 9.15
CA GLY A 63 -3.96 -0.84 8.82
C GLY A 63 -2.81 0.12 8.56
N CYS A 64 -2.80 0.73 7.38
CA CYS A 64 -1.78 1.70 6.99
C CYS A 64 -2.44 3.05 6.68
N GLU A 65 -1.90 4.12 7.23
CA GLU A 65 -2.35 5.50 6.96
C GLU A 65 -1.40 6.14 5.93
N PHE A 66 -1.96 6.71 4.86
CA PHE A 66 -1.14 7.35 3.84
C PHE A 66 -0.50 8.64 4.36
N VAL A 67 0.75 8.86 3.99
CA VAL A 67 1.51 10.06 4.37
C VAL A 67 2.15 10.71 3.15
N ASP A 68 2.34 12.03 3.23
CA ASP A 68 3.01 12.84 2.20
C ASP A 68 2.48 12.64 0.77
N MET A 69 1.16 12.44 0.64
CA MET A 69 0.51 12.20 -0.65
C MET A 69 0.42 13.49 -1.46
N ALA A 70 1.03 13.50 -2.65
CA ALA A 70 0.91 14.60 -3.61
C ALA A 70 -0.54 14.73 -4.12
N GLU A 71 -0.94 15.95 -4.50
CA GLU A 71 -2.31 16.24 -4.95
C GLU A 71 -2.67 15.45 -6.23
N GLU A 72 -1.72 15.26 -7.13
CA GLU A 72 -1.89 14.47 -8.35
C GLU A 72 -2.17 13.01 -8.01
N ILE A 73 -1.42 12.45 -7.07
CA ILE A 73 -1.61 11.08 -6.58
C ILE A 73 -2.98 10.94 -5.90
N ARG A 74 -3.36 11.93 -5.10
CA ARG A 74 -4.65 11.96 -4.42
C ARG A 74 -5.82 11.94 -5.42
N ALA A 75 -5.72 12.68 -6.53
CA ALA A 75 -6.73 12.67 -7.57
C ALA A 75 -6.83 11.31 -8.30
N VAL A 76 -5.69 10.65 -8.55
CA VAL A 76 -5.69 9.30 -9.14
C VAL A 76 -6.29 8.30 -8.16
N LEU A 77 -5.91 8.36 -6.88
CA LEU A 77 -6.43 7.47 -5.85
C LEU A 77 -7.94 7.62 -5.66
N ASP A 78 -8.46 8.84 -5.66
CA ASP A 78 -9.91 9.12 -5.60
C ASP A 78 -10.65 8.47 -6.78
N HIS A 79 -10.08 8.59 -8.00
CA HIS A 79 -10.64 7.93 -9.17
C HIS A 79 -10.62 6.40 -9.07
N VAL A 80 -9.56 5.83 -8.51
CA VAL A 80 -9.42 4.39 -8.26
C VAL A 80 -10.46 3.91 -7.26
N ILE A 81 -10.58 4.57 -6.10
CA ILE A 81 -11.58 4.24 -5.07
C ILE A 81 -12.99 4.33 -5.65
N TYR A 82 -13.28 5.39 -6.41
CA TYR A 82 -14.57 5.56 -7.07
C TYR A 82 -14.88 4.37 -8.00
N ARG A 83 -13.93 3.96 -8.85
CA ARG A 83 -14.12 2.77 -9.71
C ARG A 83 -14.27 1.48 -8.90
N HIS A 84 -13.45 1.24 -7.89
CA HIS A 84 -13.55 0.02 -7.07
C HIS A 84 -14.87 -0.07 -6.31
N SER A 85 -15.39 1.06 -5.80
CA SER A 85 -16.68 1.11 -5.12
C SER A 85 -17.85 0.69 -6.02
N GLN A 86 -17.72 0.84 -7.34
CA GLN A 86 -18.74 0.45 -8.32
C GLN A 86 -18.60 -0.99 -8.82
N PHE A 87 -17.40 -1.58 -8.77
CA PHE A 87 -17.11 -2.87 -9.41
C PHE A 87 -16.71 -4.01 -8.45
N GLY A 88 -16.49 -3.74 -7.16
CA GLY A 88 -16.53 -4.76 -6.10
C GLY A 88 -15.44 -5.83 -6.09
N ARG A 89 -14.26 -5.60 -6.71
CA ARG A 89 -13.10 -6.49 -6.57
C ARG A 89 -11.91 -5.76 -5.95
N LEU A 90 -11.17 -6.45 -5.10
CA LEU A 90 -9.95 -5.98 -4.44
C LEU A 90 -8.76 -6.81 -4.96
N GLU A 91 -7.60 -6.18 -5.14
CA GLU A 91 -6.47 -6.69 -5.93
C GLU A 91 -5.18 -6.79 -5.10
N SER A 92 -4.16 -7.45 -5.67
CA SER A 92 -2.82 -7.66 -5.08
C SER A 92 -1.90 -6.44 -5.24
N LEU A 93 -1.02 -6.23 -4.28
CA LEU A 93 -0.05 -5.12 -4.23
C LEU A 93 1.32 -5.60 -3.76
N ASP A 94 2.34 -4.81 -4.08
CA ASP A 94 3.71 -5.02 -3.62
C ASP A 94 4.09 -3.94 -2.61
N ILE A 95 4.71 -4.34 -1.50
CA ILE A 95 5.21 -3.46 -0.44
C ILE A 95 6.75 -3.45 -0.49
N GLY A 96 7.34 -2.26 -0.57
CA GLY A 96 8.77 -2.02 -0.41
C GLY A 96 9.10 -1.33 0.91
N TYR A 97 10.35 -1.49 1.36
CA TYR A 97 10.93 -0.77 2.49
C TYR A 97 11.91 0.30 2.01
#